data_AF-A0A8T0BZM9-F1
#
_entry.id   AF-A0A8T0BZM9-F1
#
_cell.length_a   1.000
_cell.length_b   1.000
_cell.length_c   1.000
_cell.angle_alpha   90.00
_cell.angle_beta   90.00
_cell.angle_gamma   90.00
#
_symmetry.space_group_name_H-M   'P 1'
#
loop_
_entity.id
_entity.type
_entity.pdbx_description
1 polymer ?
#
loop_
_entity_poly.entity_id
_entity_poly.type
_entity_poly.pdbx_seq_one_letter_code
_entity_poly.pdbx_strand_id
1 'polypeptide(L)'
;MSISVLKRGLELLNEDLKGTTKGQKKKNPKKTSVMDQISTNKQGVKKQIRRLQANNKTRKNKATVKDKQIRNALEEYQKKQKKSQLSSNLEYFLESSCKTQDSCTKKIVQQNVGRQSRYHPEKPVKKQEKQSIFTEAEFQKFQQEYFSKR
;
A
#
# COMPACT_ATOMS: atom_id res chain seq x y z
N MET A 1 -47.26 2.75 14.29
CA MET A 1 -46.73 3.96 13.60
C MET A 1 -47.78 4.47 12.64
N SER A 2 -48.08 5.77 12.63
CA SER A 2 -49.15 6.33 11.77
C SER A 2 -48.66 6.52 10.34
N ILE A 3 -49.57 6.29 9.38
CA ILE A 3 -49.33 6.47 7.93
C ILE A 3 -48.86 7.90 7.62
N SER A 4 -49.32 8.89 8.37
CA SER A 4 -48.89 10.29 8.24
C SER A 4 -47.41 10.50 8.54
N VAL A 5 -46.84 9.78 9.51
CA VAL A 5 -45.41 9.87 9.86
C VAL A 5 -44.55 9.21 8.79
N LEU A 6 -44.98 8.06 8.26
CA LEU A 6 -44.29 7.39 7.14
C LEU A 6 -44.33 8.25 5.87
N LYS A 7 -45.48 8.86 5.56
CA LYS A 7 -45.62 9.76 4.40
C LYS A 7 -44.69 10.96 4.50
N ARG A 8 -44.63 11.61 5.68
CA ARG A 8 -43.73 12.75 5.91
C ARG A 8 -42.25 12.35 5.88
N GLY A 9 -41.89 11.18 6.42
CA GLY A 9 -40.53 10.66 6.36
C GLY A 9 -40.05 10.39 4.93
N LEU A 10 -40.91 9.77 4.10
CA LEU A 10 -40.62 9.52 2.68
C LEU A 10 -40.57 10.81 1.85
N GLU A 11 -41.37 11.82 2.22
CA GLU A 11 -41.36 13.12 1.55
C GLU A 11 -40.04 13.86 1.80
N LEU A 12 -39.56 13.90 3.04
CA LEU A 12 -38.26 14.47 3.40
C LEU A 12 -37.09 13.76 2.70
N LEU A 13 -37.13 12.42 2.65
CA LEU A 13 -36.09 11.63 1.98
C LEU A 13 -36.06 11.88 0.45
N ASN A 14 -37.22 12.12 -0.16
CA ASN A 14 -37.34 12.41 -1.59
C ASN A 14 -36.80 13.81 -1.96
N GLU A 15 -36.90 14.80 -1.07
CA GLU A 15 -36.33 16.14 -1.32
C GLU A 15 -34.80 16.10 -1.38
N ASP A 16 -34.15 15.32 -0.51
CA ASP A 16 -32.70 15.15 -0.50
C ASP A 16 -32.20 14.41 -1.76
N LEU A 17 -32.95 13.40 -2.23
CA LEU A 17 -32.58 12.62 -3.42
C LEU A 17 -32.80 13.37 -4.74
N LYS A 18 -33.86 14.18 -4.85
CA LYS A 18 -34.19 14.97 -6.06
C LYS A 18 -33.21 16.11 -6.36
N GLY A 19 -32.31 16.46 -5.43
CA GLY A 19 -31.26 17.46 -5.67
C GLY A 19 -30.21 17.07 -6.73
N THR A 20 -30.17 15.80 -7.17
CA THR A 20 -29.02 15.27 -7.93
C THR A 20 -29.29 14.84 -9.38
N THR A 21 -30.54 14.72 -9.85
CA THR A 21 -30.79 14.23 -11.22
C THR A 21 -31.96 14.92 -11.93
N LYS A 22 -31.65 15.43 -13.14
CA LYS A 22 -32.53 15.90 -14.24
C LYS A 22 -33.07 17.34 -14.13
N GLY A 23 -32.59 18.18 -15.05
CA GLY A 23 -32.99 19.57 -15.19
C GLY A 23 -34.22 19.76 -16.07
N GLN A 24 -35.14 20.61 -15.61
CA GLN A 24 -35.95 21.53 -16.41
C GLN A 24 -36.36 22.69 -15.50
N LYS A 25 -36.13 23.92 -16.00
CA LYS A 25 -36.43 25.25 -15.44
C LYS A 25 -36.55 25.37 -13.91
N LYS A 26 -35.44 25.79 -13.29
CA LYS A 26 -35.47 26.44 -11.97
C LYS A 26 -36.39 27.66 -12.04
N LYS A 27 -37.63 27.57 -11.53
CA LYS A 27 -38.17 28.72 -10.82
C LYS A 27 -37.27 28.87 -9.63
N ASN A 28 -36.42 29.90 -9.63
CA ASN A 28 -35.63 30.26 -8.48
C ASN A 28 -36.59 30.27 -7.28
N PRO A 29 -36.40 29.44 -6.24
CA PRO A 29 -36.98 29.82 -4.96
C PRO A 29 -36.31 31.17 -4.71
N LYS A 30 -37.12 32.23 -4.70
CA LYS A 30 -36.63 33.54 -4.25
C LYS A 30 -35.88 33.21 -2.97
N LYS A 31 -34.56 33.43 -2.96
CA LYS A 31 -33.77 33.36 -1.74
C LYS A 31 -34.44 34.42 -0.89
N THR A 32 -35.38 34.02 -0.06
CA THR A 32 -35.90 34.88 0.98
C THR A 32 -34.65 35.20 1.76
N SER A 33 -34.29 36.46 1.65
CA SER A 33 -33.14 36.98 2.35
C SER A 33 -33.36 36.56 3.79
N VAL A 34 -32.31 36.17 4.52
CA VAL A 34 -32.45 35.91 5.96
C VAL A 34 -33.09 37.12 6.68
N MET A 35 -33.08 38.31 6.04
CA MET A 35 -33.86 39.49 6.43
C MET A 35 -35.39 39.33 6.39
N ASP A 36 -35.96 38.54 5.49
CA ASP A 36 -37.41 38.39 5.31
C ASP A 36 -38.04 37.54 6.43
N GLN A 37 -37.23 36.81 7.20
CA GLN A 37 -37.64 36.04 8.38
C GLN A 37 -37.50 36.83 9.70
N ILE A 38 -36.97 38.06 9.65
CA ILE A 38 -36.73 38.87 10.84
C ILE A 38 -37.78 39.97 10.90
N SER A 39 -38.80 39.80 11.74
CA SER A 39 -39.87 40.79 11.94
C SER A 39 -39.40 42.09 12.61
N THR A 40 -38.12 42.21 13.01
CA THR A 40 -37.62 43.36 13.78
C THR A 40 -36.25 43.86 13.32
N ASN A 41 -36.14 45.16 13.05
CA ASN A 41 -34.88 45.82 12.64
C ASN A 41 -33.98 46.19 13.84
N LYS A 42 -33.95 45.35 14.89
CA LYS A 42 -33.11 45.60 16.07
C LYS A 42 -31.66 45.24 15.75
N GLN A 43 -30.71 46.14 16.03
CA GLN A 43 -29.29 45.97 15.70
C GLN A 43 -28.69 44.67 16.25
N GLY A 44 -29.18 44.18 17.40
CA GLY A 44 -28.72 42.93 18.01
C GLY A 44 -28.99 41.67 17.19
N VAL A 45 -30.14 41.60 16.50
CA VAL A 45 -30.54 40.42 15.71
C VAL A 45 -29.63 40.23 14.50
N LYS A 46 -29.30 41.33 13.82
CA LYS A 46 -28.34 41.31 12.69
C LYS A 46 -26.95 40.83 13.13
N LYS A 47 -26.50 41.20 14.34
CA LYS A 47 -25.20 40.79 14.89
C LYS A 47 -25.16 39.30 15.20
N GLN A 48 -26.24 38.74 15.74
CA GLN A 48 -26.36 37.31 16.03
C GLN A 48 -26.40 36.46 14.76
N ILE A 49 -27.14 36.91 13.74
CA ILE A 49 -27.22 36.23 12.44
C ILE A 49 -25.87 36.27 11.71
N ARG A 50 -25.17 37.42 11.77
CA ARG A 50 -23.82 37.52 11.22
C ARG A 50 -22.85 36.55 11.87
N ARG A 51 -22.97 36.29 13.18
CA ARG A 51 -22.18 35.28 13.91
C ARG A 51 -22.53 33.86 13.48
N LEU A 52 -23.81 33.52 13.36
CA LEU A 52 -24.27 32.20 12.91
C LEU A 52 -23.83 31.91 11.45
N GLN A 53 -23.95 32.90 10.56
CA GLN A 53 -23.48 32.79 9.18
C GLN A 53 -21.95 32.72 9.07
N ALA A 54 -21.21 33.35 10.00
CA ALA A 54 -19.76 33.26 10.04
C ALA A 54 -19.26 31.88 10.51
N ASN A 55 -20.03 31.19 11.35
CA ASN A 55 -19.72 29.83 11.80
C ASN A 55 -20.10 28.77 10.75
N ASN A 56 -21.20 28.98 10.01
CA ASN A 56 -21.67 28.05 8.97
C ASN A 56 -20.95 28.19 7.62
N LYS A 57 -20.32 29.34 7.37
CA LYS A 57 -19.33 29.45 6.30
C LYS A 57 -18.05 28.83 6.83
N THR A 58 -17.89 27.53 6.58
CA THR A 58 -16.62 26.81 6.65
C THR A 58 -15.52 27.78 6.25
N ARG A 59 -14.77 28.27 7.23
CA ARG A 59 -13.54 29.03 6.99
C ARG A 59 -12.74 28.10 6.08
N LYS A 60 -12.63 28.44 4.81
CA LYS A 60 -11.66 27.79 3.94
C LYS A 60 -10.34 28.02 4.64
N ASN A 61 -9.82 26.97 5.29
CA ASN A 61 -8.61 27.02 6.09
C ASN A 61 -7.56 27.69 5.22
N LYS A 62 -7.17 28.91 5.59
CA LYS A 62 -5.97 29.52 5.02
C LYS A 62 -4.87 28.58 5.46
N ALA A 63 -4.35 27.79 4.53
CA ALA A 63 -3.45 26.69 4.80
C ALA A 63 -2.13 27.20 5.41
N THR A 64 -2.13 27.42 6.71
CA THR A 64 -0.91 27.52 7.51
C THR A 64 -0.16 26.20 7.36
N VAL A 65 1.18 26.25 7.27
CA VAL A 65 2.02 25.05 7.07
C VAL A 65 1.72 23.94 8.08
N LYS A 66 1.28 24.31 9.29
CA LYS A 66 0.89 23.40 10.38
C LYS A 66 -0.40 22.61 10.13
N ASP A 67 -1.31 23.13 9.30
CA ASP A 67 -2.59 22.48 9.00
C ASP A 67 -2.51 21.54 7.78
N LYS A 68 -1.33 21.45 7.14
CA LYS A 68 -1.08 20.54 6.03
C LYS A 68 -0.72 19.17 6.61
N GLN A 69 -1.64 18.21 6.46
CA GLN A 69 -1.31 16.80 6.64
C GLN A 69 -0.31 16.39 5.55
N ILE A 70 0.90 16.01 5.95
CA ILE A 70 1.89 15.45 5.03
C ILE A 70 1.38 14.07 4.60
N ARG A 71 0.87 13.99 3.36
CA ARG A 71 0.46 12.73 2.76
C ARG A 71 1.70 12.03 2.22
N ASN A 72 1.68 10.70 2.22
CA ASN A 72 2.69 9.93 1.51
C ASN A 72 2.62 10.29 0.01
N ALA A 73 3.77 10.53 -0.61
CA ALA A 73 3.87 10.82 -2.04
C ALA A 73 3.17 9.73 -2.89
N LEU A 74 3.23 8.46 -2.46
CA LEU A 74 2.52 7.35 -3.11
C LEU A 74 1.00 7.48 -3.00
N GLU A 75 0.49 7.95 -1.86
CA GLU A 75 -0.96 8.12 -1.65
C GLU A 75 -1.50 9.28 -2.49
N GLU A 76 -0.76 10.38 -2.60
CA GLU A 76 -1.12 11.47 -3.50
C GLU A 76 -1.08 11.05 -4.96
N TYR A 77 -0.08 10.25 -5.34
CA TYR A 77 0.03 9.70 -6.68
C TYR A 77 -1.19 8.84 -7.03
N GLN A 78 -1.56 7.90 -6.16
CA GLN A 78 -2.72 7.03 -6.36
C GLN A 78 -4.03 7.80 -6.51
N LYS A 79 -4.22 8.91 -5.77
CA LYS A 79 -5.42 9.75 -5.89
C LYS A 79 -5.49 10.53 -7.20
N LYS A 80 -4.34 10.95 -7.71
CA LYS A 80 -4.25 11.69 -8.97
C LYS A 80 -4.45 10.76 -10.16
N GLN A 81 -4.04 9.50 -10.04
CA GLN A 81 -4.22 8.51 -11.09
C GLN A 81 -5.65 7.95 -11.12
N LYS A 82 -6.34 8.22 -12.23
CA LYS A 82 -7.72 7.74 -12.47
C LYS A 82 -7.77 6.31 -13.01
N LYS A 83 -6.64 5.76 -13.47
CA LYS A 83 -6.53 4.44 -14.09
C LYS A 83 -5.31 3.71 -13.52
N SER A 84 -5.40 2.39 -13.44
CA SER A 84 -4.27 1.54 -13.10
C SER A 84 -3.21 1.62 -14.21
N GLN A 85 -1.95 1.77 -13.81
CA GLN A 85 -0.79 1.74 -14.71
C GLN A 85 -0.10 0.37 -14.72
N LEU A 86 -0.73 -0.64 -14.13
CA LEU A 86 -0.14 -1.96 -14.00
C LEU A 86 0.31 -2.53 -15.35
N SER A 87 -0.50 -2.39 -16.40
CA SER A 87 -0.16 -2.89 -17.74
C SER A 87 1.08 -2.20 -18.31
N SER A 88 1.13 -0.86 -18.26
CA SER A 88 2.29 -0.08 -18.75
C SER A 88 3.56 -0.37 -17.95
N ASN A 89 3.44 -0.61 -16.63
CA ASN A 89 4.58 -0.99 -15.80
C ASN A 89 5.07 -2.40 -16.15
N LEU A 90 4.15 -3.35 -16.36
CA LEU A 90 4.50 -4.71 -16.76
C LEU A 90 5.16 -4.73 -18.14
N GLU A 91 4.61 -3.98 -19.09
CA GLU A 91 5.20 -3.77 -20.41
C GLU A 91 6.63 -3.23 -20.26
N TYR A 92 6.84 -2.16 -19.51
CA TYR A 92 8.18 -1.62 -19.25
C TYR A 92 9.16 -2.64 -18.65
N PHE A 93 8.73 -3.42 -17.64
CA PHE A 93 9.60 -4.41 -17.00
C PHE A 93 9.90 -5.61 -17.89
N LEU A 94 8.95 -6.04 -18.72
CA LEU A 94 9.09 -7.20 -19.59
C LEU A 94 9.78 -6.88 -20.91
N GLU A 95 9.56 -5.67 -21.45
CA GLU A 95 10.21 -5.19 -22.68
C GLU A 95 11.72 -5.02 -22.49
N SER A 96 12.16 -4.60 -21.29
CA SER A 96 13.58 -4.48 -20.98
C SER A 96 14.24 -5.85 -20.75
N SER A 97 14.38 -6.65 -21.79
CA SER A 97 15.22 -7.85 -21.79
C SER A 97 16.70 -7.50 -21.98
N CYS A 98 17.21 -6.51 -21.24
CA CYS A 98 18.64 -6.20 -21.24
C CYS A 98 19.37 -7.30 -20.48
N LYS A 99 19.71 -8.39 -21.17
CA LYS A 99 20.48 -9.49 -20.61
C LYS A 99 21.91 -8.98 -20.39
N THR A 100 22.26 -8.69 -19.14
CA THR A 100 23.63 -8.42 -18.75
C THR A 100 24.52 -9.59 -19.17
N GLN A 101 25.72 -9.31 -19.68
CA GLN A 101 26.67 -10.34 -20.09
C GLN A 101 26.88 -11.38 -18.96
N ASP A 102 26.88 -12.66 -19.32
CA ASP A 102 27.00 -13.77 -18.37
C ASP A 102 28.25 -13.68 -17.47
N SER A 103 29.32 -13.05 -17.96
CA SER A 103 30.53 -12.80 -17.18
C SER A 103 30.26 -11.85 -16.01
N CYS A 104 29.49 -10.79 -16.22
CA CYS A 104 29.12 -9.82 -15.19
C CYS A 104 28.15 -10.42 -14.18
N THR A 105 27.16 -11.20 -14.62
CA THR A 105 26.22 -11.87 -13.71
C THR A 105 26.93 -12.88 -12.81
N LYS A 106 27.85 -13.69 -13.38
CA LYS A 106 28.69 -14.62 -12.59
C LYS A 106 29.56 -13.90 -11.57
N LYS A 107 30.17 -12.75 -11.92
CA LYS A 107 30.95 -11.93 -10.97
C LYS A 107 30.10 -11.43 -9.81
N ILE A 108 28.89 -10.92 -10.09
CA ILE A 108 27.96 -10.43 -9.07
C ILE A 108 27.55 -11.59 -8.15
N VAL A 109 27.22 -12.75 -8.71
CA VAL A 109 26.87 -13.94 -7.91
C VAL A 109 28.05 -14.31 -7.01
N GLN A 110 29.25 -14.47 -7.55
CA GLN A 110 30.45 -14.84 -6.79
C GLN A 110 30.77 -13.86 -5.66
N GLN A 111 30.62 -12.56 -5.89
CA GLN A 111 30.82 -11.52 -4.86
C GLN A 111 29.79 -11.61 -3.72
N ASN A 112 28.58 -12.10 -4.01
CA ASN A 112 27.49 -12.15 -3.07
C ASN A 112 27.33 -13.52 -2.37
N VAL A 113 27.98 -14.57 -2.88
CA VAL A 113 28.02 -15.88 -2.21
C VAL A 113 28.61 -15.73 -0.80
N GLY A 114 27.93 -16.30 0.20
CA GLY A 114 28.38 -16.25 1.59
C GLY A 114 28.29 -14.90 2.28
N ARG A 115 27.66 -13.86 1.69
CA ARG A 115 27.38 -12.61 2.42
C ARG A 115 26.40 -12.79 3.57
N GLN A 116 25.48 -13.75 3.43
CA GLN A 116 24.62 -14.19 4.52
C GLN A 116 25.05 -15.58 4.97
N SER A 117 25.00 -15.84 6.28
CA SER A 117 25.37 -17.12 6.86
C SER A 117 24.61 -18.30 6.24
N ARG A 118 23.34 -18.07 5.89
CA ARG A 118 22.45 -19.04 5.24
C ARG A 118 22.85 -19.43 3.82
N TYR A 119 23.67 -18.60 3.16
CA TYR A 119 24.12 -18.80 1.78
C TYR A 119 25.61 -19.15 1.70
N HIS A 120 26.21 -19.59 2.81
CA HIS A 120 27.53 -20.20 2.74
C HIS A 120 27.42 -21.59 2.11
N PRO A 121 28.15 -21.87 1.02
CA PRO A 121 28.25 -23.23 0.52
C PRO A 121 28.93 -24.09 1.59
N GLU A 122 28.43 -25.31 1.78
CA GLU A 122 29.09 -26.28 2.65
C GLU A 122 30.49 -26.56 2.11
N LYS A 123 31.48 -26.52 3.01
CA LYS A 123 32.86 -26.83 2.62
C LYS A 123 32.90 -28.30 2.19
N PRO A 124 33.50 -28.63 1.04
CA PRO A 124 33.64 -30.03 0.65
C PRO A 124 34.44 -30.75 1.72
N VAL A 125 33.81 -31.70 2.40
CA VAL A 125 34.49 -32.57 3.36
C VAL A 125 35.44 -33.43 2.55
N LYS A 126 36.75 -33.24 2.76
CA LYS A 126 37.75 -34.15 2.20
C LYS A 126 37.45 -35.54 2.77
N LYS A 127 37.03 -36.46 1.92
CA LYS A 127 36.89 -37.87 2.29
C LYS A 127 38.26 -38.33 2.73
N GLN A 128 38.42 -38.63 4.02
CA GLN A 128 39.64 -39.26 4.50
C GLN A 128 39.72 -40.63 3.82
N GLU A 129 40.85 -40.89 3.18
CA GLU A 129 41.15 -42.23 2.69
C GLU A 129 41.15 -43.16 3.89
N LYS A 130 40.44 -44.29 3.79
CA LYS A 130 40.40 -45.29 4.85
C LYS A 130 41.80 -45.88 4.96
N GLN A 131 42.59 -45.38 5.90
CA GLN A 131 43.88 -45.99 6.22
C GLN A 131 43.59 -47.36 6.82
N SER A 132 44.08 -48.41 6.17
CA SER A 132 44.07 -49.76 6.73
C SER A 132 44.88 -49.74 8.03
N ILE A 133 44.28 -50.21 9.12
CA ILE A 133 44.97 -50.34 10.41
C ILE A 133 46.08 -51.41 10.32
N PHE A 134 45.91 -52.37 9.40
CA PHE A 134 46.86 -53.43 9.20
C PHE A 134 47.90 -53.04 8.15
N THR A 135 49.15 -53.29 8.50
CA THR A 135 50.28 -53.14 7.59
C THR A 135 50.44 -54.43 6.78
N GLU A 136 50.88 -54.35 5.52
CA GLU A 136 51.11 -55.53 4.67
C GLU A 136 52.03 -56.57 5.35
N ALA A 137 53.01 -56.11 6.12
CA ALA A 137 53.90 -56.98 6.89
C ALA A 137 53.18 -57.79 7.99
N GLU A 138 52.14 -57.22 8.62
CA GLU A 138 51.32 -57.92 9.61
C GLU A 138 50.44 -58.97 8.94
N PHE A 139 49.93 -58.66 7.74
CA PHE A 139 49.16 -59.61 6.95
C PHE A 139 50.01 -60.82 6.53
N GLN A 140 51.27 -60.61 6.12
CA GLN A 140 52.18 -61.70 5.79
C GLN A 140 52.52 -62.58 7.00
N LYS A 141 52.73 -61.98 8.18
CA LYS A 141 52.92 -62.75 9.43
C LYS A 141 51.69 -63.59 9.75
N PHE A 142 50.50 -63.01 9.65
CA PHE A 142 49.24 -63.74 9.85
C PHE A 142 49.10 -64.91 8.87
N GLN A 143 49.43 -64.69 7.59
CA GLN A 143 49.37 -65.74 6.57
C GLN A 143 50.32 -66.90 6.91
N GLN A 144 51.54 -66.61 7.32
CA GLN A 144 52.48 -67.64 7.76
C GLN A 144 51.95 -68.37 8.99
N GLU A 145 51.53 -67.66 10.03
CA GLU A 145 51.04 -68.28 11.26
C GLU A 145 49.82 -69.20 11.03
N TYR A 146 48.89 -68.76 10.18
CA TYR A 146 47.63 -69.47 9.94
C TYR A 146 47.78 -70.65 8.96
N PHE A 147 48.63 -70.51 7.93
CA PHE A 147 48.80 -71.54 6.89
C PHE A 147 50.04 -72.42 7.07
N SER A 148 50.99 -72.08 7.95
CA SER A 148 52.17 -72.92 8.25
C SER A 148 51.86 -74.09 9.19
N LYS A 149 50.64 -74.20 9.74
CA LYS A 149 50.13 -75.41 10.40
C LYS A 149 49.29 -76.24 9.42
N ARG A 150 49.95 -76.83 8.43
CA ARG A 150 49.44 -77.98 7.66
C ARG A 150 50.60 -78.92 7.37
#